data_AF-A0A3B7A8Y1-F1
#
_entry.id   AF-A0A3B7A8Y1-F1
#
_cell.length_a   1.000
_cell.length_b   1.000
_cell.length_c   1.000
_cell.angle_alpha   90.00
_cell.angle_beta   90.00
_cell.angle_gamma   90.00
#
_symmetry.space_group_name_H-M   'P 1'
#
loop_
_entity.id
_entity.type
_entity.pdbx_description
1 polymer ?
#
loop_
_entity_poly.entity_id
_entity_poly.type
_entity_poly.pdbx_seq_one_letter_code
_entity_poly.pdbx_strand_id
1 'polypeptide(L)'
;MTGQTENQPPEPPETAACHPSVRRWIYLRGALIGLLVGAWWIFFAPDDLMESSLKITLGLVAAVIATGSYLFNLRQTLWPSTNAPAAGESAGAPRE
;
A
#
# COMPACT_ATOMS: atom_id res chain seq x y z
N MET A 1 0.21 39.61 -35.36
CA MET A 1 0.65 38.24 -35.71
C MET A 1 1.08 37.56 -34.41
N THR A 2 0.19 36.84 -33.71
CA THR A 2 -0.03 35.35 -33.76
C THR A 2 1.23 34.56 -33.38
N GLY A 3 1.28 33.69 -32.37
CA GLY A 3 0.27 33.06 -31.52
C GLY A 3 0.91 32.49 -30.25
N GLN A 4 0.12 32.27 -29.19
CA GLN A 4 -0.28 30.92 -28.74
C GLN A 4 0.90 30.07 -28.23
N THR A 5 1.11 30.12 -26.91
CA THR A 5 1.35 28.94 -26.07
C THR A 5 0.87 29.34 -24.67
N GLU A 6 -0.45 29.47 -24.49
CA GLU A 6 -1.30 28.37 -23.99
C GLU A 6 -0.70 27.69 -22.77
N ASN A 7 -1.31 27.99 -21.61
CA ASN A 7 -1.68 27.02 -20.59
C ASN A 7 -0.75 25.80 -20.49
N GLN A 8 0.31 25.91 -19.70
CA GLN A 8 0.88 24.71 -19.09
C GLN A 8 0.09 24.47 -17.79
N PRO A 9 -0.94 23.61 -17.78
CA PRO A 9 -1.51 23.11 -16.53
C PRO A 9 -0.36 22.50 -15.71
N PRO A 10 -0.37 22.62 -14.37
CA PRO A 10 0.70 22.11 -13.54
C PRO A 10 0.93 20.64 -13.90
N GLU A 11 2.16 20.31 -14.30
CA GLU A 11 2.64 18.96 -14.56
C GLU A 11 2.00 18.02 -13.51
N PRO A 12 1.16 17.05 -13.92
CA PRO A 12 0.57 16.13 -12.96
C PRO A 12 1.73 15.47 -12.22
N PRO A 13 1.72 15.43 -10.88
CA PRO A 13 2.84 14.92 -10.10
C PRO A 13 3.24 13.57 -10.68
N GLU A 14 4.45 13.54 -11.23
CA GLU A 14 5.02 12.40 -11.92
C GLU A 14 4.68 11.15 -11.12
N THR A 15 3.94 10.29 -11.81
CA THR A 15 3.32 9.10 -11.27
C THR A 15 4.40 8.15 -10.75
N ALA A 16 4.88 8.36 -9.53
CA ALA A 16 5.71 7.40 -8.79
C ALA A 16 5.02 6.01 -8.69
N ALA A 17 3.71 5.97 -8.96
CA ALA A 17 2.86 4.78 -9.06
C ALA A 17 2.99 3.98 -10.38
N CYS A 18 3.65 4.52 -11.42
CA CYS A 18 3.78 3.86 -12.74
C CYS A 18 5.02 3.00 -12.92
N HIS A 19 5.91 2.89 -11.91
CA HIS A 19 7.10 2.06 -12.04
C HIS A 19 6.81 0.61 -11.58
N PRO A 20 6.91 -0.42 -12.45
CA PRO A 20 6.67 -1.82 -12.06
C PRO A 20 7.62 -2.28 -10.95
N SER A 21 8.79 -1.64 -10.83
CA SER A 21 9.74 -1.87 -9.74
C SER A 21 9.13 -1.55 -8.36
N VAL A 22 8.38 -0.47 -8.22
CA VAL A 22 7.80 -0.05 -6.93
C VAL A 22 6.73 -1.05 -6.48
N ARG A 23 5.90 -1.55 -7.41
CA ARG A 23 4.93 -2.62 -7.14
C ARG A 23 5.61 -3.89 -6.64
N ARG A 24 6.69 -4.31 -7.29
CA ARG A 24 7.48 -5.48 -6.86
C ARG A 24 8.07 -5.30 -5.46
N TRP A 25 8.56 -4.12 -5.14
CA TRP A 25 9.06 -3.77 -3.80
C TRP A 25 7.96 -3.76 -2.73
N ILE A 26 6.76 -3.31 -3.08
CA ILE A 26 5.59 -3.35 -2.19
C ILE A 26 5.23 -4.80 -1.86
N TYR A 27 5.15 -5.69 -2.86
CA TYR A 27 4.88 -7.11 -2.61
C TYR A 27 5.98 -7.77 -1.76
N LEU A 28 7.26 -7.45 -2.05
CA LEU A 28 8.38 -8.00 -1.28
C LEU A 28 8.32 -7.60 0.20
N ARG A 29 8.01 -6.33 0.48
CA ARG A 29 7.82 -5.84 1.87
C ARG A 29 6.64 -6.52 2.55
N GLY A 30 5.50 -6.65 1.86
CA GLY A 30 4.33 -7.35 2.39
C GLY A 30 4.66 -8.80 2.74
N ALA A 31 5.35 -9.51 1.84
CA ALA A 31 5.78 -10.89 2.07
C ALA A 31 6.77 -11.02 3.23
N LEU A 32 7.72 -10.08 3.36
CA LEU A 32 8.65 -10.02 4.50
C LEU A 32 7.91 -9.81 5.83
N ILE A 33 6.92 -8.92 5.88
CA ILE A 33 6.10 -8.69 7.07
C ILE A 33 5.30 -9.95 7.42
N GLY A 34 4.64 -10.56 6.43
CA GLY A 34 3.89 -11.81 6.64
C GLY A 34 4.78 -12.94 7.15
N LEU A 35 5.98 -13.09 6.57
CA LEU A 35 6.95 -14.10 7.00
C LEU A 35 7.47 -13.83 8.40
N LEU A 36 7.76 -12.57 8.74
CA LEU A 36 8.22 -12.18 10.08
C LEU A 36 7.14 -12.48 11.13
N VAL A 37 5.89 -12.13 10.85
CA VAL A 37 4.75 -12.38 11.75
C VAL A 37 4.49 -13.88 11.87
N GLY A 38 4.50 -14.64 10.78
CA GLY A 38 4.31 -16.08 10.78
C GLY A 38 5.43 -16.82 11.51
N ALA A 39 6.69 -16.45 11.26
CA ALA A 39 7.85 -17.01 11.95
C ALA A 39 7.81 -16.67 13.44
N TRP A 40 7.53 -15.42 13.79
CA TRP A 40 7.37 -15.03 15.19
C TRP A 40 6.27 -15.84 15.88
N TRP A 41 5.13 -16.05 15.20
CA TRP A 41 4.05 -16.89 15.73
C TRP A 41 4.50 -18.33 15.98
N ILE A 42 5.25 -18.94 15.06
CA ILE A 42 5.70 -20.33 15.19
C ILE A 42 6.74 -20.49 16.32
N PHE A 43 7.67 -19.54 16.45
CA PHE A 43 8.76 -19.60 17.45
C PHE A 43 8.32 -19.19 18.85
N PHE A 44 7.40 -18.22 18.98
CA PHE A 44 7.00 -17.67 20.28
C PHE A 44 5.63 -18.15 20.78
N ALA A 45 4.80 -18.83 19.96
CA ALA A 45 3.57 -19.42 20.47
C ALA A 45 3.89 -20.62 21.38
N PRO A 46 3.48 -20.59 22.67
CA PRO A 46 3.75 -21.67 23.61
C PRO A 46 3.09 -22.97 23.15
N ASP A 47 3.88 -24.04 23.03
CA ASP A 47 3.40 -25.37 22.60
C ASP A 47 2.41 -26.00 23.61
N ASP A 48 2.39 -25.51 24.86
CA ASP A 48 1.48 -25.97 25.92
C ASP A 48 0.03 -25.48 25.73
N LEU A 49 -0.20 -24.41 24.96
CA LEU A 49 -1.53 -23.80 24.84
C LEU A 49 -2.39 -24.37 23.71
N MET A 50 -1.78 -24.95 22.66
CA MET A 50 -2.49 -25.35 21.44
C MET A 50 -1.85 -26.55 20.73
N GLU A 51 -2.69 -27.38 20.12
CA GLU A 51 -2.26 -28.48 19.24
C GLU A 51 -1.45 -27.95 18.04
N SER A 52 -0.40 -28.67 17.63
CA SER A 52 0.59 -28.18 16.65
C SER A 52 -0.05 -27.76 15.31
N SER A 53 -1.07 -28.48 14.86
CA SER A 53 -1.81 -28.15 13.62
C SER A 53 -2.54 -26.81 13.73
N LEU A 54 -3.10 -26.52 14.91
CA LEU A 54 -3.85 -25.29 15.19
C LEU A 54 -2.90 -24.08 15.28
N LYS A 55 -1.74 -24.26 15.93
CA LYS A 55 -0.67 -23.25 16.02
C LYS A 55 -0.16 -22.83 14.63
N ILE A 56 0.08 -23.80 13.74
CA ILE A 56 0.53 -23.53 12.37
C ILE A 56 -0.56 -22.79 11.58
N THR A 57 -1.80 -23.26 11.66
CA THR A 57 -2.93 -22.64 10.95
C THR A 57 -3.12 -21.18 11.38
N LEU A 58 -3.04 -20.90 12.68
CA LEU A 58 -3.23 -19.55 13.20
C LEU A 58 -2.09 -18.62 12.78
N GLY A 59 -0.84 -19.10 12.77
CA GLY A 59 0.30 -18.36 12.24
C GLY A 59 0.19 -18.05 10.75
N LEU A 60 -0.30 -19.01 9.96
CA LEU A 60 -0.52 -18.83 8.52
C LEU A 60 -1.62 -17.79 8.26
N VAL A 61 -2.73 -17.88 8.98
CA VAL A 61 -3.83 -16.91 8.88
C VAL A 61 -3.36 -15.52 9.29
N ALA A 62 -2.61 -15.39 10.40
CA ALA A 62 -2.05 -14.12 10.84
C ALA A 62 -1.08 -13.53 9.78
N ALA A 63 -0.22 -14.35 9.18
CA ALA A 63 0.69 -13.93 8.11
C ALA A 63 -0.07 -13.43 6.87
N VAL A 64 -1.13 -14.13 6.45
CA VAL A 64 -1.96 -13.74 5.31
C VAL A 64 -2.72 -12.46 5.61
N ILE A 65 -3.30 -12.32 6.81
CA ILE A 65 -3.99 -11.09 7.23
C ILE A 65 -3.02 -9.91 7.26
N ALA A 66 -1.85 -10.05 7.88
CA ALA A 66 -0.85 -8.98 7.93
C ALA A 66 -0.40 -8.54 6.52
N THR A 67 -0.12 -9.51 5.65
CA THR A 67 0.26 -9.26 4.25
C THR A 67 -0.89 -8.57 3.49
N GLY A 68 -2.11 -9.08 3.63
CA GLY A 68 -3.31 -8.56 3.01
C GLY A 68 -3.65 -7.15 3.47
N SER A 69 -3.58 -6.88 4.78
CA SER A 69 -3.77 -5.55 5.36
C SER A 69 -2.75 -4.54 4.84
N TYR A 70 -1.48 -4.94 4.73
CA TYR A 70 -0.44 -4.08 4.16
C TYR A 70 -0.70 -3.76 2.68
N LEU A 71 -1.04 -4.76 1.87
CA LEU A 71 -1.38 -4.56 0.46
C LEU A 71 -2.66 -3.74 0.27
N PHE A 72 -3.65 -3.94 1.14
CA PHE A 72 -4.91 -3.19 1.12
C PHE A 72 -4.72 -1.73 1.52
N ASN A 73 -3.80 -1.45 2.44
CA ASN A 73 -3.40 -0.08 2.79
C ASN A 73 -2.75 0.61 1.57
N LEU A 74 -1.87 -0.10 0.86
CA LEU A 74 -1.19 0.37 -0.35
C LEU A 74 -2.03 0.29 -1.62
N ARG A 75 -3.33 -0.02 -1.52
CA ARG A 75 -4.21 -0.21 -2.69
C ARG A 75 -4.25 1.00 -3.60
N GLN A 76 -4.17 2.22 -3.05
CA GLN A 76 -4.19 3.45 -3.87
C GLN A 76 -2.87 3.67 -4.61
N THR A 77 -1.75 3.16 -4.08
CA THR A 77 -0.45 3.18 -4.76
C THR A 77 -0.36 2.07 -5.82
N LEU A 78 -0.97 0.90 -5.56
CA LEU A 78 -0.99 -0.25 -6.47
C LEU A 78 -2.00 -0.07 -7.62
N TRP A 79 -3.16 0.48 -7.32
CA TRP A 79 -4.21 0.87 -8.24
C TRP A 79 -4.55 2.34 -8.00
N PRO A 80 -3.81 3.27 -8.62
CA PRO A 80 -4.23 4.66 -8.64
C PRO A 80 -5.58 4.71 -9.36
N SER A 81 -6.66 4.81 -8.58
CA SER A 81 -7.97 5.11 -9.15
C SER A 81 -7.86 6.46 -9.84
N THR A 82 -8.30 6.52 -11.09
CA THR A 82 -8.35 7.74 -11.91
C THR A 82 -9.21 8.87 -11.30
N ASN A 83 -9.81 8.63 -10.13
CA ASN A 83 -10.71 9.52 -9.39
C ASN A 83 -10.10 10.05 -8.10
N ALA A 84 -8.79 9.94 -7.86
CA ALA A 84 -8.18 10.69 -6.76
C ALA A 84 -8.27 12.18 -7.12
N PRO A 85 -9.11 13.00 -6.45
CA PRO A 85 -9.06 14.43 -6.65
C PRO A 85 -7.68 14.86 -6.19
N ALA A 86 -6.96 15.54 -7.08
CA ALA A 86 -5.66 16.08 -6.80
C ALA A 86 -5.71 16.77 -5.43
N ALA A 87 -4.94 16.25 -4.48
CA ALA A 87 -4.69 16.92 -3.21
C ALA A 87 -3.94 18.23 -3.54
N GLY A 88 -4.72 19.27 -3.80
CA GLY A 88 -4.24 20.56 -4.28
C GLY A 88 -5.27 21.68 -4.19
N GLU A 89 -6.51 21.43 -3.76
CA GLU A 89 -7.47 22.51 -3.47
C GLU A 89 -7.50 22.80 -1.97
N SER A 90 -6.44 23.45 -1.50
CA SER A 90 -6.42 24.16 -0.23
C SER A 90 -5.67 25.47 -0.42
N ALA A 91 -6.30 26.44 -1.09
CA ALA A 91 -6.04 27.87 -0.91
C ALA A 91 -6.91 28.69 -1.88
N GLY A 92 -8.01 29.24 -1.38
CA GLY A 92 -8.81 30.16 -2.18
C GLY A 92 -10.10 30.55 -1.50
N ALA A 93 -10.02 31.28 -0.39
CA ALA A 93 -11.13 32.13 0.01
C ALA A 93 -11.30 33.23 -1.05
N PRO A 94 -12.54 33.51 -1.49
CA PRO A 94 -12.94 34.86 -1.70
C PRO A 94 -14.06 35.23 -0.72
N ARG A 95 -13.87 36.41 -0.13
CA ARG A 95 -14.86 37.22 0.55
C ARG A 95 -16.15 37.27 -0.25
N GLU A 96 -17.30 37.25 0.41
CA GLU A 96 -18.30 38.34 0.46
C GLU A 96 -19.09 38.26 1.77
#